data_AF-A0A9E3YFQ5-F1
#
_entry.id   AF-A0A9E3YFQ5-F1
#
_cell.length_a   1.000
_cell.length_b   1.000
_cell.length_c   1.000
_cell.angle_alpha   90.00
_cell.angle_beta   90.00
_cell.angle_gamma   90.00
#
_symmetry.space_group_name_H-M   'P 1'
#
loop_
_entity.id
_entity.type
_entity.pdbx_description
1 polymer ?
#
loop_
_entity_poly.entity_id
_entity_poly.type
_entity_poly.pdbx_seq_one_letter_code
_entity_poly.pdbx_strand_id
1 'polypeptide(L)'
;DLRTIKPYDAETIVASVAKTGRAVVASEAPRTGGLGAELSAMIHENCFSDLQAPVGRVDGLDTPIPFSVPLEHEILPDDNDIEAQIRKTLGMSPVPVGAGSSRPEGEN
;
A
#
# COMPACT_ATOMS: atom_id res chain seq x y z
N ASP A 1 -9.86 3.88 -4.84
CA ASP A 1 -10.76 3.86 -3.67
C ASP A 1 -11.75 2.72 -3.85
N LEU A 2 -11.76 1.74 -2.93
CA LEU A 2 -12.58 0.53 -3.06
C LEU A 2 -14.01 0.70 -2.56
N ARG A 3 -14.24 1.56 -1.55
CA ARG A 3 -15.52 1.81 -0.85
C ARG A 3 -16.19 0.61 -0.18
N THR A 4 -16.16 -0.57 -0.80
CA THR A 4 -16.76 -1.82 -0.32
C THR A 4 -15.67 -2.88 -0.22
N ILE A 5 -15.53 -3.48 0.96
CA ILE A 5 -14.56 -4.57 1.19
C ILE A 5 -15.14 -5.92 0.77
N LYS A 6 -16.46 -6.13 0.94
CA LYS A 6 -17.09 -7.40 0.56
C LYS A 6 -18.54 -7.22 0.13
N PRO A 7 -18.91 -7.60 -1.11
CA PRO A 7 -18.01 -7.91 -2.22
C PRO A 7 -17.30 -6.64 -2.73
N TYR A 8 -15.97 -6.68 -2.92
CA TYR A 8 -15.23 -5.58 -3.56
C TYR A 8 -15.40 -5.64 -5.09
N ASP A 9 -15.24 -4.49 -5.76
CA ASP A 9 -15.34 -4.39 -7.23
C ASP A 9 -14.04 -4.87 -7.91
N ALA A 10 -13.94 -6.18 -8.12
CA ALA A 10 -12.78 -6.81 -8.75
C ALA A 10 -12.61 -6.42 -10.22
N GLU A 11 -13.72 -6.23 -10.95
CA GLU A 11 -13.71 -5.93 -12.38
C GLU A 11 -13.02 -4.58 -12.66
N THR A 12 -13.38 -3.55 -11.88
CA THR A 12 -12.75 -2.22 -12.01
C THR A 12 -11.25 -2.26 -11.67
N ILE A 13 -10.85 -3.05 -10.67
CA ILE A 13 -9.43 -3.21 -10.30
C ILE A 13 -8.66 -3.86 -11.45
N VAL A 14 -9.12 -5.02 -11.93
CA VAL A 14 -8.47 -5.78 -13.00
C VAL A 14 -8.36 -4.96 -14.28
N ALA A 15 -9.44 -4.28 -14.69
CA ALA A 15 -9.41 -3.42 -15.88
C ALA A 15 -8.41 -2.26 -15.75
N SER A 16 -8.28 -1.67 -14.56
CA SER A 16 -7.30 -0.62 -14.30
C SER A 16 -5.88 -1.16 -14.35
N VAL A 17 -5.61 -2.31 -13.71
CA VAL A 17 -4.28 -2.91 -13.67
C VAL A 17 -3.84 -3.42 -15.03
N ALA A 18 -4.73 -4.06 -15.81
CA ALA A 18 -4.42 -4.49 -17.17
C ALA A 18 -4.02 -3.31 -18.07
N LYS A 19 -4.62 -2.13 -17.86
CA LYS A 19 -4.27 -0.90 -18.59
C LYS A 19 -2.92 -0.32 -18.17
N THR A 20 -2.57 -0.32 -16.89
CA THR A 20 -1.34 0.31 -16.38
C THR A 20 -0.15 -0.64 -16.29
N GLY A 21 -0.40 -1.94 -16.24
CA GLY A 21 0.57 -3.01 -15.99
C GLY A 21 1.19 -2.96 -14.59
N ARG A 22 0.70 -2.10 -13.68
CA ARG A 22 1.30 -1.87 -12.35
C ARG A 22 0.24 -1.51 -11.32
N ALA A 23 0.41 -1.99 -10.10
CA ALA A 23 -0.50 -1.75 -8.99
C ALA A 23 0.25 -1.56 -7.67
N VAL A 24 -0.31 -0.70 -6.81
CA VAL A 24 0.04 -0.56 -5.39
C VAL A 24 -1.25 -0.62 -4.59
N VAL A 25 -1.31 -1.50 -3.59
CA VAL A 25 -2.42 -1.60 -2.65
C VAL A 25 -2.01 -0.90 -1.36
N ALA A 26 -2.81 0.05 -0.89
CA ALA A 26 -2.58 0.79 0.34
C ALA A 26 -3.69 0.48 1.37
N SER A 27 -3.31 0.19 2.61
CA SER A 27 -4.23 -0.11 3.71
C SER A 27 -3.61 0.27 5.06
N GLU A 28 -4.43 0.74 5.99
CA GLU A 28 -4.00 0.93 7.39
C GLU A 28 -3.98 -0.38 8.19
N ALA A 29 -4.60 -1.44 7.68
CA ALA A 29 -4.63 -2.73 8.34
C ALA A 29 -3.22 -3.36 8.40
N PRO A 30 -2.98 -4.27 9.37
CA PRO A 30 -1.73 -5.02 9.42
C PRO A 30 -1.43 -5.73 8.10
N ARG A 31 -0.15 -5.73 7.75
CA ARG A 31 0.36 -6.37 6.53
C ARG A 31 -0.02 -7.84 6.41
N THR A 32 -0.01 -8.56 7.51
CA THR A 32 -0.34 -9.98 7.58
C THR A 32 -1.82 -10.18 7.86
N GLY A 33 -2.51 -10.91 6.98
CA GLY A 33 -3.94 -11.22 7.13
C GLY A 33 -4.90 -10.08 6.80
N GLY A 34 -4.39 -8.89 6.42
CA GLY A 34 -5.20 -7.76 5.96
C GLY A 34 -5.72 -7.92 4.52
N LEU A 35 -6.71 -7.09 4.16
CA LEU A 35 -7.31 -7.05 2.82
C LEU A 35 -6.28 -6.79 1.71
N GLY A 36 -5.19 -6.07 2.02
CA GLY A 36 -4.11 -5.82 1.07
C GLY A 36 -3.47 -7.09 0.52
N ALA A 37 -3.41 -8.16 1.33
CA ALA A 37 -2.90 -9.46 0.90
C ALA A 37 -3.86 -10.14 -0.10
N GLU A 38 -5.16 -10.12 0.19
CA GLU A 38 -6.21 -10.69 -0.67
C GLU A 38 -6.25 -9.99 -2.03
N LEU A 39 -6.24 -8.66 -2.05
CA LEU A 39 -6.25 -7.88 -3.28
C LEU A 39 -4.98 -8.11 -4.10
N SER A 40 -3.82 -8.16 -3.44
CA SER A 40 -2.55 -8.46 -4.11
C SER A 40 -2.55 -9.84 -4.73
N ALA A 41 -3.10 -10.85 -4.05
CA ALA A 41 -3.23 -12.20 -4.60
C ALA A 41 -4.17 -12.21 -5.81
N MET A 42 -5.38 -11.66 -5.67
CA MET A 42 -6.38 -11.57 -6.74
C MET A 42 -5.83 -10.85 -7.98
N ILE A 43 -5.10 -9.73 -7.80
CA ILE A 43 -4.48 -9.02 -8.92
C ILE A 43 -3.44 -9.89 -9.61
N HIS A 44 -2.56 -10.57 -8.87
CA HIS A 44 -1.58 -11.47 -9.49
C HIS A 44 -2.24 -12.64 -10.22
N GLU A 45 -3.32 -13.20 -9.69
CA GLU A 45 -4.06 -14.29 -10.34
C GLU A 45 -4.71 -13.85 -11.66
N ASN A 46 -5.32 -12.67 -11.68
CA ASN A 46 -6.10 -12.20 -12.83
C ASN A 46 -5.28 -11.40 -13.86
N CYS A 47 -4.18 -10.77 -13.44
CA CYS A 47 -3.38 -9.86 -14.27
C CYS A 47 -1.93 -10.33 -14.46
N PHE A 48 -1.62 -11.61 -14.20
CA PHE A 48 -0.23 -12.11 -14.24
C PHE A 48 0.54 -11.70 -15.51
N SER A 49 -0.10 -11.86 -16.68
CA SER A 49 0.52 -11.57 -17.98
C SER A 49 0.62 -10.07 -18.29
N ASP A 50 -0.20 -9.23 -17.66
CA ASP A 50 -0.23 -7.78 -17.88
C ASP A 50 0.74 -7.03 -16.95
N LEU A 51 1.11 -7.65 -15.82
CA LEU A 51 1.97 -7.04 -14.82
C LEU A 51 3.41 -6.86 -15.31
N GLN A 52 3.88 -5.63 -15.26
CA GLN A 52 5.25 -5.22 -15.57
C GLN A 52 6.16 -5.11 -14.32
N ALA A 53 5.59 -5.31 -13.13
CA ALA A 53 6.28 -5.45 -11.84
C ALA A 53 5.36 -6.16 -10.84
N PRO A 54 5.90 -6.73 -9.76
CA PRO A 54 5.09 -7.25 -8.65
C PRO A 54 4.14 -6.19 -8.09
N VAL A 55 2.95 -6.60 -7.65
CA VAL A 55 2.02 -5.71 -6.95
C VAL A 55 2.67 -5.20 -5.66
N GLY A 56 2.80 -3.88 -5.54
CA GLY A 56 3.31 -3.24 -4.32
C GLY A 56 2.24 -3.25 -3.22
N ARG A 57 2.68 -3.33 -1.97
CA ARG A 57 1.77 -3.23 -0.81
C ARG A 57 2.34 -2.27 0.23
N VAL A 58 1.50 -1.34 0.65
CA VAL A 58 1.73 -0.38 1.73
C VAL A 58 0.67 -0.66 2.78
N ASP A 59 1.11 -1.21 3.91
CA ASP A 59 0.24 -1.70 4.97
C ASP A 59 0.73 -1.13 6.31
N GLY A 60 -0.11 -1.16 7.35
CA GLY A 60 0.33 -0.92 8.72
C GLY A 60 1.30 -2.00 9.21
N LEU A 61 2.14 -1.65 10.19
CA LEU A 61 3.03 -2.62 10.83
C LEU A 61 2.24 -3.76 11.50
N ASP A 62 2.82 -4.96 11.55
CA ASP A 62 2.23 -6.14 12.19
C ASP A 62 2.34 -6.07 13.73
N THR A 63 1.72 -5.04 14.31
CA THR A 63 1.74 -4.74 15.74
C THR A 63 0.33 -4.33 16.22
N PRO A 64 0.00 -4.53 17.50
CA PRO A 64 -1.19 -3.92 18.08
C PRO A 64 -1.15 -2.39 17.96
N ILE A 65 -2.31 -1.75 17.77
CA ILE A 65 -2.41 -0.29 17.73
C ILE A 65 -2.04 0.29 19.11
N PRO A 66 -1.02 1.17 19.20
CA PRO A 66 -0.64 1.81 20.44
C PRO A 66 -1.64 2.91 20.82
N PHE A 67 -1.72 3.22 22.12
CA PHE A 67 -2.54 4.34 22.61
C PHE A 67 -1.85 5.71 22.41
N SER A 68 -0.52 5.72 22.27
CA SER A 68 0.26 6.93 22.06
C SER A 68 0.13 7.40 20.62
N VAL A 69 -0.38 8.61 20.41
CA VAL A 69 -0.54 9.23 19.09
C VAL A 69 0.78 9.27 18.29
N PRO A 70 1.92 9.68 18.88
CA PRO A 70 3.21 9.58 18.19
C PRO A 70 3.52 8.15 17.71
N LEU A 71 3.26 7.13 18.52
CA LEU A 71 3.51 5.75 18.12
C LEU A 71 2.50 5.24 17.08
N GLU A 72 1.26 5.73 17.09
CA GLU A 72 0.26 5.42 16.07
C GLU A 72 0.72 5.92 14.69
N HIS A 73 1.25 7.13 14.61
CA HIS A 73 1.81 7.68 13.37
C HIS A 73 3.01 6.90 12.84
N GLU A 74 3.78 6.25 13.70
CA GLU A 74 4.91 5.39 13.29
C GLU A 74 4.46 4.03 12.74
N ILE A 75 3.31 3.51 13.20
CA ILE A 75 2.83 2.19 12.74
C ILE A 75 1.92 2.26 11.52
N LEU A 76 1.23 3.39 11.30
CA LEU A 76 0.36 3.61 10.16
C LEU A 76 1.16 4.13 8.96
N PRO A 77 0.82 3.67 7.73
CA PRO A 77 1.46 4.18 6.54
C PRO A 77 1.01 5.62 6.25
N ASP A 78 1.91 6.42 5.67
CA ASP A 78 1.64 7.78 5.22
C ASP A 78 1.76 7.94 3.69
N ASP A 79 1.57 9.17 3.21
CA ASP A 79 1.69 9.49 1.78
C ASP A 79 3.10 9.23 1.23
N ASN A 80 4.14 9.39 2.05
CA ASN A 80 5.52 9.14 1.64
C ASN A 80 5.78 7.65 1.44
N ASP A 81 5.20 6.80 2.30
CA ASP A 81 5.26 5.34 2.15
C ASP A 81 4.60 4.90 0.83
N ILE A 82 3.47 5.52 0.47
CA ILE A 82 2.78 5.30 -0.80
C ILE A 82 3.64 5.76 -1.99
N GLU A 83 4.19 6.97 -1.95
CA GLU A 83 5.05 7.50 -3.01
C GLU A 83 6.30 6.61 -3.22
N ALA A 84 6.96 6.22 -2.12
CA ALA A 84 8.14 5.38 -2.15
C ALA A 84 7.84 4.03 -2.82
N GLN A 85 6.70 3.43 -2.49
CA GLN A 85 6.29 2.16 -3.10
C GLN A 85 5.91 2.32 -4.57
N ILE A 86 5.24 3.41 -4.96
CA ILE A 86 4.94 3.71 -6.37
C ILE A 86 6.23 3.83 -7.19
N ARG A 87 7.20 4.61 -6.71
CA ARG A 87 8.51 4.77 -7.37
C ARG A 87 9.26 3.45 -7.52
N LYS A 88 9.25 2.63 -6.47
CA LYS A 88 9.82 1.27 -6.51
C LYS A 88 9.15 0.42 -7.58
N THR A 89 7.82 0.43 -7.66
CA THR A 89 7.07 -0.29 -8.70
C THR A 89 7.35 0.23 -10.11
N LEU A 90 7.75 1.50 -10.26
CA LEU A 90 8.20 2.12 -11.51
C LEU A 90 9.68 1.87 -11.83
N GLY A 91 10.45 1.22 -10.94
CA GLY A 91 11.90 1.00 -11.13
C GLY A 91 12.74 2.27 -10.93
N MET A 92 12.20 3.28 -10.25
CA MET A 92 12.90 4.54 -9.95
C MET A 92 13.71 4.42 -8.65
N SER A 93 14.76 5.24 -8.51
CA SER A 93 15.53 5.32 -7.27
C SER A 93 14.67 5.78 -6.09
N PRO A 94 14.89 5.24 -4.87
CA PRO A 94 14.10 5.59 -3.69
C PRO A 94 14.31 7.05 -3.27
N VAL A 95 13.28 7.65 -2.69
CA VAL A 95 13.37 8.97 -2.04
C VAL A 95 14.24 8.82 -0.78
N PRO A 96 15.18 9.74 -0.51
CA PRO A 96 15.90 9.72 0.75
C PRO A 96 14.92 9.80 1.93
N VAL A 97 15.05 8.86 2.87
CA VAL A 97 14.29 8.85 4.13
C VAL A 97 14.52 10.18 4.84
N GLY A 98 13.43 10.91 5.13
CA GLY A 98 13.47 12.24 5.78
C GLY A 98 13.19 13.44 4.86
N ALA A 99 13.06 13.24 3.55
CA ALA A 99 12.62 14.31 2.64
C ALA A 99 11.08 14.45 2.66
N GLY A 100 10.51 14.97 3.76
CA GLY A 100 9.09 15.35 3.83
C GLY A 100 8.17 14.44 4.66
N SER A 101 8.67 13.76 5.69
CA SER A 101 7.79 13.02 6.60
C SER A 101 6.75 13.95 7.20
N SER A 102 5.47 13.68 6.96
CA SER A 102 4.34 14.37 7.62
C SER A 102 4.15 13.90 9.06
N ARG A 103 4.90 12.87 9.48
CA ARG A 103 4.98 12.42 10.87
C ARG A 103 5.48 13.59 11.73
N PRO A 104 4.72 14.01 12.76
CA PRO A 104 5.19 15.03 13.68
C PRO A 104 6.48 14.52 14.33
N GLU A 105 7.59 15.25 14.17
CA GLU A 105 8.79 14.96 14.95
C GLU A 105 8.40 14.98 16.42
N GLY A 106 8.59 13.85 17.11
CA GLY A 106 8.06 13.66 18.46
C GLY A 106 8.46 14.80 19.39
N GLU A 107 7.53 15.70 19.68
CA GLU A 107 7.64 16.64 20.79
C GLU A 107 7.50 15.82 22.07
N ASN A 108 8.63 15.65 22.79
CA ASN A 108 8.65 15.21 24.18
C ASN A 108 8.26 16.36 25.11
#